data_AF-A0A938LMK0-F1
#
_entry.id   AF-A0A938LMK0-F1
#
_cell.length_a   1.000
_cell.length_b   1.000
_cell.length_c   1.000
_cell.angle_alpha   90.00
_cell.angle_beta   90.00
_cell.angle_gamma   90.00
#
_symmetry.space_group_name_H-M   'P 1'
#
loop_
_entity.id
_entity.type
_entity.pdbx_description
1 polymer ?
#
loop_
_entity_poly.entity_id
_entity_poly.type
_entity_poly.pdbx_seq_one_letter_code
_entity_poly.pdbx_strand_id
1 'polypeptide(L)'
;MVTMDPFDVKQLWQPFRADATRFQETFSHHEDYARLVRETDTLAYLVRSYSIYSMTCAGLGHPGGSFSEAELLAVLFNYVLRFDAKNPQWPGRDVFYLSKCHACPGLYAALALFGYFPIEDLTRYGLWGSHLESHPDSTRTPGVEISGGSLGQIPGVAVGRALGIRRRGPDESDRLVYCLLGDGECNEGSVWEAFMAAGHYRLDNLIFIIDNNKVQAKGFVHADMSLEPLADKLAAFNLQPWEVRNGHNVAEIVDLFNTLHTQRRGKPSAIILNTIKGKGIAACQHNPNWHTSAPRNKETAQAWLLELWHRTGRRLGIPEAFPLALGEAITVVPPLHDNPDEIVEKQA
;
A
#
# COMPACT_ATOMS: atom_id res chain seq x y z
N MET A 1 20.05 20.37 21.49
CA MET A 1 19.71 19.41 20.41
C MET A 1 18.71 20.12 19.50
N VAL A 2 18.90 20.08 18.18
CA VAL A 2 17.88 20.59 17.25
C VAL A 2 16.66 19.68 17.42
N THR A 3 15.57 20.23 17.94
CA THR A 3 14.28 19.55 18.02
C THR A 3 13.75 19.40 16.60
N MET A 4 13.84 18.19 16.05
CA MET A 4 13.23 17.86 14.77
C MET A 4 11.74 17.64 14.99
N ASP A 5 10.89 18.31 14.22
CA ASP A 5 9.47 18.00 14.16
C ASP A 5 9.28 16.79 13.23
N PRO A 6 8.86 15.62 13.73
CA PRO A 6 8.67 14.46 12.88
C PRO A 6 7.53 14.65 11.88
N PHE A 7 6.60 15.59 12.11
CA PHE A 7 5.43 15.84 11.26
C PHE A 7 5.68 16.87 10.15
N ASP A 8 6.79 17.62 10.19
CA ASP A 8 7.20 18.46 9.05
C ASP A 8 7.88 17.59 7.97
N VAL A 9 7.05 16.87 7.22
CA VAL A 9 7.47 15.91 6.19
C VAL A 9 8.32 16.54 5.08
N LYS A 10 8.23 17.86 4.87
CA LYS A 10 9.02 18.58 3.85
C LYS A 10 10.51 18.63 4.18
N GLN A 11 10.88 18.46 5.46
CA GLN A 11 12.27 18.34 5.89
C GLN A 11 12.86 16.97 5.56
N LEU A 12 12.01 15.97 5.30
CA LEU A 12 12.40 14.57 5.09
C LEU A 12 12.39 14.15 3.62
N TRP A 13 11.44 14.69 2.85
CA TRP A 13 11.15 14.22 1.51
C TRP A 13 10.36 15.27 0.72
N GLN A 14 10.46 15.17 -0.61
CA GLN A 14 9.60 15.91 -1.54
C GLN A 14 9.10 14.96 -2.63
N PRO A 15 7.85 15.15 -3.11
CA PRO A 15 7.36 14.44 -4.27
C PRO A 15 8.28 14.61 -5.48
N PHE A 16 8.44 13.55 -6.26
CA PHE A 16 9.17 13.59 -7.52
C PHE A 16 8.48 14.51 -8.53
N ARG A 17 7.15 14.41 -8.60
CA ARG A 17 6.29 15.22 -9.46
C ARG A 17 5.77 16.43 -8.70
N ALA A 18 5.99 17.62 -9.26
CA ALA A 18 5.36 18.85 -8.77
C ALA A 18 3.85 18.89 -9.09
N ASP A 19 3.44 18.25 -10.20
CA ASP A 19 2.05 18.12 -10.63
C ASP A 19 1.70 16.63 -10.78
N ALA A 20 0.95 16.10 -9.81
CA ALA A 20 0.49 14.71 -9.82
C ALA A 20 -0.71 14.49 -10.74
N THR A 21 -1.28 15.51 -11.39
CA THR A 21 -2.41 15.36 -12.31
C THR A 21 -1.99 14.81 -13.67
N ARG A 22 -0.68 14.73 -13.93
CA ARG A 22 -0.11 14.24 -15.19
C ARG A 22 0.91 13.15 -14.92
N PHE A 23 1.00 12.23 -15.87
CA PHE A 23 2.10 11.28 -15.92
C PHE A 23 3.30 11.99 -16.58
N GLN A 24 4.49 11.84 -16.00
CA GLN A 24 5.74 12.31 -16.56
C GLN A 24 6.56 11.08 -16.95
N GLU A 25 6.75 10.86 -18.25
CA GLU A 25 7.56 9.75 -18.72
C GLU A 25 9.00 9.91 -18.21
N THR A 26 9.53 8.89 -17.54
CA THR A 26 10.85 8.91 -16.89
C THR A 26 11.38 7.49 -16.96
N PHE A 27 11.85 7.12 -18.14
CA PHE A 27 12.50 5.84 -18.41
C PHE A 27 13.93 5.81 -17.82
N SER A 28 14.54 4.63 -17.76
CA SER A 28 15.87 4.41 -17.16
C SER A 28 17.02 5.24 -17.76
N HIS A 29 16.85 5.77 -18.97
CA HIS A 29 17.82 6.65 -19.64
C HIS A 29 17.52 8.15 -19.44
N HIS A 30 16.42 8.50 -18.79
CA HIS A 30 16.04 9.88 -18.48
C HIS A 30 16.93 10.43 -17.35
N GLU A 31 17.35 11.69 -17.43
CA GLU A 31 18.27 12.30 -16.45
C GLU A 31 17.72 12.30 -15.01
N ASP A 32 16.41 12.49 -14.87
CA ASP A 32 15.71 12.45 -13.59
C ASP A 32 15.48 11.03 -13.01
N TYR A 33 15.77 9.95 -13.74
CA TYR A 33 15.41 8.60 -13.29
C TYR A 33 16.04 8.23 -11.95
N ALA A 34 17.32 8.58 -11.75
CA ALA A 34 18.00 8.33 -10.48
C ALA A 34 17.38 9.13 -9.31
N ARG A 35 16.86 10.33 -9.58
CA ARG A 35 16.14 11.17 -8.61
C ARG A 35 14.79 10.53 -8.27
N LEU A 36 14.03 10.13 -9.28
CA LEU A 36 12.76 9.40 -9.13
C LEU A 36 12.93 8.17 -8.22
N VAL A 37 13.90 7.31 -8.52
CA VAL A 37 14.13 6.09 -7.73
C VAL A 37 14.48 6.44 -6.28
N ARG A 38 15.39 7.39 -6.05
CA ARG A 38 15.81 7.80 -4.71
C ARG A 38 14.66 8.41 -3.89
N GLU A 39 13.91 9.35 -4.45
CA GLU A 39 12.79 10.00 -3.76
C GLU A 39 11.65 9.02 -3.46
N THR A 40 11.45 8.04 -4.33
CA THR A 40 10.47 6.97 -4.13
C THR A 40 10.92 5.97 -3.07
N ASP A 41 12.21 5.63 -3.02
CA ASP A 41 12.81 4.83 -1.93
C ASP A 41 12.61 5.53 -0.57
N THR A 42 12.82 6.85 -0.51
CA THR A 42 12.55 7.66 0.68
C THR A 42 11.08 7.62 1.08
N LEU A 43 10.16 7.76 0.12
CA LEU A 43 8.73 7.65 0.40
C LEU A 43 8.36 6.28 0.96
N ALA A 44 8.88 5.17 0.41
CA ALA A 44 8.63 3.82 0.93
C ALA A 44 9.13 3.64 2.38
N TYR A 45 10.27 4.25 2.72
CA TYR A 45 10.78 4.30 4.10
C TYR A 45 9.83 5.07 5.03
N LEU A 46 9.34 6.23 4.61
CA LEU A 46 8.40 7.03 5.40
C LEU A 46 7.05 6.32 5.57
N VAL A 47 6.51 5.70 4.52
CA VAL A 47 5.28 4.90 4.59
C VAL A 47 5.38 3.83 5.69
N ARG A 48 6.50 3.09 5.77
CA ARG A 48 6.71 2.11 6.85
C ARG A 48 6.83 2.76 8.22
N SER A 49 7.60 3.86 8.32
CA SER A 49 7.82 4.57 9.59
C SER A 49 6.51 5.08 10.18
N TYR A 50 5.67 5.71 9.36
CA TYR A 50 4.36 6.21 9.76
C TYR A 50 3.33 5.10 9.98
N SER A 51 3.45 3.96 9.29
CA SER A 51 2.65 2.78 9.59
C SER A 51 2.98 2.25 10.99
N ILE A 52 4.26 2.14 11.37
CA ILE A 52 4.68 1.74 12.72
C ILE A 52 4.09 2.71 13.75
N TYR A 53 4.26 4.00 13.53
CA TYR A 53 3.74 5.05 14.40
C TYR A 53 2.23 4.89 14.63
N SER A 54 1.46 4.85 13.53
CA SER A 54 0.00 4.81 13.55
C SER A 54 -0.55 3.55 14.24
N MET A 55 -0.02 2.37 13.90
CA MET A 55 -0.44 1.11 14.52
C MET A 55 -0.04 1.02 15.99
N THR A 56 1.10 1.60 16.38
CA THR A 56 1.53 1.61 17.79
C THR A 56 0.63 2.50 18.64
N CYS A 57 0.28 3.70 18.16
CA CYS A 57 -0.65 4.60 18.84
C CYS A 57 -2.01 3.92 19.10
N ALA A 58 -2.48 3.12 18.14
CA ALA A 58 -3.72 2.37 18.25
C ALA A 58 -3.61 1.06 19.05
N GLY A 59 -2.40 0.52 19.26
CA GLY A 59 -2.18 -0.80 19.86
C GLY A 59 -2.66 -1.99 19.00
N LEU A 60 -3.00 -1.77 17.73
CA LEU A 60 -3.54 -2.75 16.79
C LEU A 60 -3.10 -2.45 15.36
N GLY A 61 -3.06 -3.45 14.48
CA GLY A 61 -2.71 -3.25 13.07
C GLY A 61 -2.18 -4.49 12.37
N HIS A 62 -1.76 -4.30 11.12
CA HIS A 62 -1.30 -5.38 10.23
C HIS A 62 0.06 -5.07 9.57
N PRO A 63 1.15 -4.96 10.36
CA PRO A 63 2.46 -4.55 9.88
C PRO A 63 3.00 -5.46 8.79
N GLY A 64 2.70 -6.77 8.86
CA GLY A 64 3.08 -7.71 7.81
C GLY A 64 2.65 -7.24 6.42
N GLY A 65 1.36 -6.96 6.25
CA GLY A 65 0.78 -6.55 4.96
C GLY A 65 1.07 -5.09 4.60
N SER A 66 1.12 -4.18 5.58
CA SER A 66 1.43 -2.77 5.32
C SER A 66 2.90 -2.56 4.90
N PHE A 67 3.83 -3.40 5.39
CA PHE A 67 5.24 -3.25 5.04
C PHE A 67 5.60 -3.91 3.71
N SER A 68 4.87 -4.95 3.27
CA SER A 68 5.13 -5.60 1.98
C SER A 68 4.79 -4.70 0.78
N GLU A 69 3.82 -3.81 0.93
CA GLU A 69 3.33 -2.94 -0.16
C GLU A 69 3.99 -1.56 -0.24
N ALA A 70 4.90 -1.22 0.67
CA ALA A 70 5.39 0.15 0.81
C ALA A 70 6.09 0.69 -0.45
N GLU A 71 6.93 -0.10 -1.13
CA GLU A 71 7.54 0.31 -2.40
C GLU A 71 6.50 0.47 -3.52
N LEU A 72 5.51 -0.42 -3.59
CA LEU A 72 4.44 -0.30 -4.57
C LEU A 72 3.62 0.97 -4.36
N LEU A 73 3.18 1.24 -3.13
CA LEU A 73 2.47 2.47 -2.81
C LEU A 73 3.32 3.70 -3.14
N ALA A 74 4.60 3.66 -2.81
CA ALA A 74 5.52 4.74 -3.12
C ALA A 74 5.61 5.00 -4.63
N VAL A 75 5.80 3.95 -5.44
CA VAL A 75 5.84 4.08 -6.91
C VAL A 75 4.49 4.56 -7.46
N LEU A 76 3.38 4.00 -6.98
CA LEU A 76 2.05 4.37 -7.44
C LEU A 76 1.77 5.85 -7.20
N PHE A 77 1.95 6.37 -5.99
CA PHE A 77 1.65 7.77 -5.70
C PHE A 77 2.73 8.73 -6.20
N ASN A 78 4.02 8.40 -6.08
CA ASN A 78 5.08 9.33 -6.49
C ASN A 78 5.20 9.46 -8.01
N TYR A 79 4.83 8.40 -8.75
CA TYR A 79 5.14 8.31 -10.18
C TYR A 79 3.95 7.98 -11.08
N VAL A 80 3.17 6.93 -10.74
CA VAL A 80 2.25 6.31 -11.70
C VAL A 80 0.85 6.95 -11.73
N LEU A 81 0.23 7.12 -10.56
CA LEU A 81 -1.15 7.55 -10.45
C LEU A 81 -1.29 9.03 -10.81
N ARG A 82 -2.34 9.36 -11.58
CA ARG A 82 -2.81 10.74 -11.70
C ARG A 82 -3.81 11.04 -10.60
N PHE A 83 -3.56 12.06 -9.78
CA PHE A 83 -4.49 12.47 -8.73
C PHE A 83 -4.28 13.94 -8.34
N ASP A 84 -5.24 14.46 -7.55
CA ASP A 84 -5.14 15.75 -6.87
C ASP A 84 -5.55 15.54 -5.41
N ALA A 85 -4.60 15.65 -4.48
CA ALA A 85 -4.86 15.45 -3.05
C ALA A 85 -5.79 16.54 -2.47
N LYS A 86 -5.79 17.74 -3.06
CA LYS A 86 -6.69 18.85 -2.67
C LYS A 86 -8.07 18.70 -3.27
N ASN A 87 -8.21 17.88 -4.31
CA ASN A 87 -9.49 17.48 -4.89
C ASN A 87 -9.56 15.96 -5.06
N PRO A 88 -9.73 15.18 -3.98
CA PRO A 88 -9.73 13.72 -4.00
C PRO A 88 -10.78 13.12 -4.95
N GLN A 89 -11.84 13.87 -5.27
CA GLN A 89 -12.90 13.45 -6.19
C GLN A 89 -12.70 13.96 -7.62
N TRP A 90 -11.53 14.50 -7.96
CA TRP A 90 -11.21 14.97 -9.30
C TRP A 90 -11.58 13.92 -10.35
N PRO A 91 -12.44 14.25 -11.34
CA PRO A 91 -12.91 13.26 -12.31
C PRO A 91 -11.80 12.68 -13.20
N GLY A 92 -10.69 13.38 -13.39
CA GLY A 92 -9.57 12.92 -14.23
C GLY A 92 -8.57 11.99 -13.52
N ARG A 93 -8.74 11.73 -12.22
CA ARG A 93 -7.81 10.89 -11.44
C ARG A 93 -7.86 9.43 -11.86
N ASP A 94 -6.72 8.75 -11.81
CA ASP A 94 -6.70 7.29 -11.81
C ASP A 94 -7.27 6.74 -10.49
N VAL A 95 -7.72 5.49 -10.50
CA VAL A 95 -8.41 4.87 -9.36
C VAL A 95 -7.54 3.79 -8.77
N PHE A 96 -7.24 3.89 -7.47
CA PHE A 96 -6.52 2.86 -6.73
C PHE A 96 -7.42 2.22 -5.69
N TYR A 97 -7.56 0.90 -5.77
CA TYR A 97 -8.25 0.08 -4.81
C TYR A 97 -7.26 -0.76 -4.00
N LEU A 98 -7.33 -0.67 -2.68
CA LEU A 98 -6.67 -1.59 -1.75
C LEU A 98 -7.63 -2.70 -1.37
N SER A 99 -7.57 -3.84 -2.08
CA SER A 99 -8.43 -5.00 -1.82
C SER A 99 -8.10 -5.69 -0.49
N LYS A 100 -6.80 -5.85 -0.22
CA LYS A 100 -6.26 -6.30 1.07
C LYS A 100 -6.35 -5.21 2.16
N CYS A 101 -7.58 -4.74 2.41
CA CYS A 101 -7.93 -3.59 3.24
C CYS A 101 -7.27 -3.53 4.61
N HIS A 102 -6.98 -4.68 5.23
CA HIS A 102 -6.29 -4.74 6.52
C HIS A 102 -4.91 -4.07 6.52
N ALA A 103 -4.26 -3.95 5.34
CA ALA A 103 -2.98 -3.26 5.16
C ALA A 103 -3.11 -1.73 5.12
N CYS A 104 -4.30 -1.17 5.35
CA CYS A 104 -4.56 0.26 5.25
C CYS A 104 -3.64 1.21 6.03
N PRO A 105 -2.92 0.84 7.12
CA PRO A 105 -1.91 1.73 7.68
C PRO A 105 -0.87 2.21 6.67
N GLY A 106 -0.46 1.34 5.72
CA GLY A 106 0.45 1.71 4.63
C GLY A 106 -0.17 2.75 3.69
N LEU A 107 -1.41 2.51 3.25
CA LEU A 107 -2.16 3.43 2.40
C LEU A 107 -2.42 4.77 3.10
N TYR A 108 -2.83 4.78 4.37
CA TYR A 108 -3.07 6.02 5.11
C TYR A 108 -1.79 6.84 5.25
N ALA A 109 -0.66 6.19 5.54
CA ALA A 109 0.63 6.87 5.57
C ALA A 109 0.97 7.50 4.21
N ALA A 110 0.76 6.80 3.10
CA ALA A 110 0.97 7.35 1.76
C ALA A 110 0.04 8.54 1.47
N LEU A 111 -1.25 8.42 1.75
CA LEU A 111 -2.24 9.49 1.55
C LEU A 111 -1.90 10.75 2.36
N ALA A 112 -1.51 10.57 3.63
CA ALA A 112 -1.09 11.66 4.50
C ALA A 112 0.17 12.36 3.99
N LEU A 113 1.17 11.60 3.53
CA LEU A 113 2.41 12.14 2.95
C LEU A 113 2.15 12.97 1.69
N PHE A 114 1.12 12.63 0.90
CA PHE A 114 0.68 13.43 -0.23
C PHE A 114 -0.33 14.54 0.11
N GLY A 115 -0.65 14.72 1.39
CA GLY A 115 -1.48 15.82 1.88
C GLY A 115 -2.98 15.67 1.61
N TYR A 116 -3.48 14.43 1.51
CA TYR A 116 -4.94 14.18 1.49
C TYR A 116 -5.61 14.60 2.81
N PHE A 117 -4.86 14.53 3.91
CA PHE A 117 -5.22 14.96 5.26
C PHE A 117 -3.92 15.21 6.06
N PRO A 118 -3.99 15.92 7.21
CA PRO A 118 -2.83 16.15 8.08
C PRO A 118 -2.15 14.85 8.52
N ILE A 119 -0.81 14.83 8.56
CA ILE A 119 -0.04 13.63 8.96
C ILE A 119 -0.27 13.23 10.42
N GLU A 120 -0.66 14.19 11.25
CA GLU A 120 -0.98 14.04 12.66
C GLU A 120 -2.25 13.21 12.86
N ASP A 121 -3.16 13.15 11.88
CA ASP A 121 -4.37 12.32 11.96
C ASP A 121 -4.04 10.84 12.10
N LEU A 122 -2.84 10.40 11.68
CA LEU A 122 -2.35 9.03 11.86
C LEU A 122 -2.29 8.60 13.34
N THR A 123 -2.21 9.55 14.29
CA THR A 123 -2.35 9.28 15.74
C THR A 123 -3.69 8.67 16.09
N ARG A 124 -4.71 8.95 15.28
CA ARG A 124 -6.11 8.60 15.54
C ARG A 124 -6.54 7.33 14.84
N TYR A 125 -5.62 6.59 14.21
CA TYR A 125 -5.95 5.33 13.56
C TYR A 125 -6.62 4.36 14.53
N GLY A 126 -7.70 3.73 14.08
CA GLY A 126 -8.48 2.77 14.87
C GLY A 126 -9.21 3.35 16.09
N LEU A 127 -9.11 4.66 16.35
CA LEU A 127 -9.82 5.30 17.45
C LEU A 127 -11.26 5.60 17.09
N TRP A 128 -12.16 5.48 18.07
CA TRP A 128 -13.56 5.84 17.89
C TRP A 128 -13.73 7.26 17.36
N GLY A 129 -14.58 7.42 16.34
CA GLY A 129 -14.85 8.71 15.72
C GLY A 129 -13.71 9.23 14.82
N SER A 130 -12.58 8.53 14.71
CA SER A 130 -11.57 8.80 13.69
C SER A 130 -12.11 8.50 12.29
N HIS A 131 -11.62 9.20 11.27
CA HIS A 131 -11.88 8.80 9.89
C HIS A 131 -11.00 7.63 9.44
N LEU A 132 -9.85 7.43 10.11
CA LEU A 132 -8.89 6.36 9.85
C LEU A 132 -9.26 5.08 10.60
N GLU A 133 -10.28 4.40 10.12
CA GLU A 133 -10.77 3.13 10.67
C GLU A 133 -9.77 1.98 10.44
N SER A 134 -9.86 0.91 11.26
CA SER A 134 -8.98 -0.29 11.18
C SER A 134 -9.10 -1.06 9.86
N HIS A 135 -10.19 -0.83 9.13
CA HIS A 135 -10.33 -1.09 7.71
C HIS A 135 -10.90 0.16 7.04
N PRO A 136 -10.56 0.46 5.77
CA PRO A 136 -10.94 1.73 5.14
C PRO A 136 -12.43 1.99 5.09
N ASP A 137 -12.80 3.26 5.32
CA ASP A 137 -14.12 3.82 5.06
C ASP A 137 -14.00 4.98 4.06
N SER A 138 -14.44 4.71 2.83
CA SER A 138 -14.45 5.67 1.71
C SER A 138 -15.36 6.88 1.92
N THR A 139 -16.32 6.80 2.84
CA THR A 139 -17.24 7.91 3.12
C THR A 139 -16.62 8.96 4.04
N ARG A 140 -15.53 8.60 4.74
CA ARG A 140 -14.90 9.42 5.77
C ARG A 140 -13.45 9.77 5.45
N THR A 141 -12.70 8.88 4.78
CA THR A 141 -11.28 9.11 4.51
C THR A 141 -11.02 9.56 3.07
N PRO A 142 -10.53 10.80 2.87
CA PRO A 142 -10.11 11.28 1.56
C PRO A 142 -9.06 10.37 0.91
N GLY A 143 -9.24 10.05 -0.38
CA GLY A 143 -8.31 9.20 -1.15
C GLY A 143 -8.56 7.70 -1.03
N VAL A 144 -9.46 7.26 -0.13
CA VAL A 144 -9.95 5.87 -0.09
C VAL A 144 -11.12 5.71 -1.06
N GLU A 145 -10.99 4.83 -2.04
CA GLU A 145 -11.99 4.65 -3.11
C GLU A 145 -13.16 3.73 -2.74
N ILE A 146 -12.99 2.84 -1.75
CA ILE A 146 -14.03 1.90 -1.32
C ILE A 146 -13.89 1.56 0.16
N SER A 147 -15.02 1.41 0.84
CA SER A 147 -15.07 0.84 2.19
C SER A 147 -14.92 -0.68 2.09
N GLY A 148 -14.13 -1.30 2.96
CA GLY A 148 -13.82 -2.72 2.78
C GLY A 148 -13.38 -3.45 4.05
N GLY A 149 -12.82 -4.65 3.85
CA GLY A 149 -12.37 -5.53 4.93
C GLY A 149 -12.65 -7.00 4.65
N SER A 150 -13.77 -7.30 3.99
CA SER A 150 -14.01 -8.63 3.43
C SER A 150 -13.13 -8.84 2.20
N LEU A 151 -12.18 -9.77 2.32
CA LEU A 151 -11.30 -10.14 1.21
C LEU A 151 -12.11 -10.63 0.00
N GLY A 152 -11.56 -10.43 -1.20
CA GLY A 152 -12.10 -10.95 -2.45
C GLY A 152 -13.26 -10.16 -3.07
N GLN A 153 -13.80 -9.15 -2.39
CA GLN A 153 -14.94 -8.37 -2.93
C GLN A 153 -14.51 -7.27 -3.91
N ILE A 154 -13.43 -6.57 -3.58
CA ILE A 154 -12.99 -5.36 -4.30
C ILE A 154 -12.48 -5.61 -5.74
N PRO A 155 -11.95 -6.79 -6.12
CA PRO A 155 -11.59 -7.05 -7.52
C PRO A 155 -12.80 -6.95 -8.45
N GLY A 156 -13.98 -7.40 -8.02
CA GLY A 156 -15.23 -7.23 -8.78
C GLY A 156 -15.66 -5.76 -8.88
N VAL A 157 -15.47 -4.97 -7.82
CA VAL A 157 -15.70 -3.51 -7.84
C VAL A 157 -14.77 -2.83 -8.85
N ALA A 158 -13.50 -3.21 -8.88
CA ALA A 158 -12.51 -2.69 -9.83
C ALA A 158 -12.90 -3.00 -11.28
N VAL A 159 -13.42 -4.21 -11.56
CA VAL A 159 -14.01 -4.57 -12.86
C VAL A 159 -15.16 -3.63 -13.22
N GLY A 160 -16.11 -3.40 -12.30
CA GLY A 160 -17.22 -2.47 -12.51
C GLY A 160 -16.77 -1.05 -12.82
N ARG A 161 -15.76 -0.55 -12.09
CA ARG A 161 -15.18 0.78 -12.30
C ARG A 161 -14.52 0.88 -13.68
N ALA A 162 -13.72 -0.12 -14.07
CA ALA A 162 -13.05 -0.16 -15.37
C ALA A 162 -14.05 -0.22 -16.54
N LEU A 163 -15.13 -1.00 -16.41
CA LEU A 163 -16.25 -1.00 -17.36
C LEU A 163 -16.91 0.37 -17.48
N GLY A 164 -17.18 1.03 -16.35
CA GLY A 164 -17.80 2.36 -16.31
C GLY A 164 -16.94 3.44 -16.96
N ILE A 165 -15.62 3.42 -16.75
CA ILE A 165 -14.67 4.31 -17.42
C ILE A 165 -14.68 4.07 -18.92
N ARG A 166 -14.56 2.81 -19.35
CA ARG A 166 -14.47 2.47 -20.78
C ARG A 166 -15.76 2.75 -21.55
N ARG A 167 -16.93 2.64 -20.91
CA ARG A 167 -18.22 2.91 -21.55
C ARG A 167 -18.33 4.32 -22.13
N ARG A 168 -17.57 5.27 -21.59
CA ARG A 168 -17.49 6.66 -22.06
C ARG A 168 -16.68 6.81 -23.36
N GLY A 169 -15.93 5.78 -23.75
CA GLY A 169 -15.02 5.82 -24.89
C GLY A 169 -13.65 6.41 -24.54
N PRO A 170 -12.62 6.07 -25.33
CA PRO A 170 -11.25 6.52 -25.08
C PRO A 170 -11.08 8.05 -25.23
N ASP A 171 -11.95 8.70 -26.02
CA ASP A 171 -11.95 10.15 -26.21
C ASP A 171 -12.44 10.90 -24.96
N GLU A 172 -13.26 10.26 -24.11
CA GLU A 172 -13.76 10.84 -22.86
C GLU A 172 -12.86 10.52 -21.67
N SER A 173 -12.19 9.36 -21.65
CA SER A 173 -11.38 8.97 -20.49
C SER A 173 -10.32 7.91 -20.81
N ASP A 174 -9.09 8.19 -20.41
CA ASP A 174 -7.93 7.29 -20.49
C ASP A 174 -7.52 6.72 -19.12
N ARG A 175 -8.35 6.95 -18.10
CA ARG A 175 -8.10 6.61 -16.69
C ARG A 175 -7.86 5.13 -16.49
N LEU A 176 -6.90 4.84 -15.63
CA LEU A 176 -6.57 3.49 -15.22
C LEU A 176 -7.16 3.16 -13.85
N VAL A 177 -7.49 1.89 -13.67
CA VAL A 177 -7.90 1.30 -12.41
C VAL A 177 -6.82 0.32 -11.96
N TYR A 178 -6.34 0.49 -10.75
CA TYR A 178 -5.36 -0.36 -10.11
C TYR A 178 -6.01 -1.03 -8.91
N CYS A 179 -5.85 -2.35 -8.77
CA CYS A 179 -6.39 -3.10 -7.66
C CYS A 179 -5.28 -3.94 -7.03
N LEU A 180 -4.88 -3.59 -5.81
CA LEU A 180 -3.90 -4.33 -5.02
C LEU A 180 -4.60 -5.35 -4.13
N LEU A 181 -4.26 -6.62 -4.30
CA LEU A 181 -4.79 -7.74 -3.53
C LEU A 181 -3.67 -8.59 -2.94
N GLY A 182 -3.96 -9.32 -1.86
CA GLY A 182 -3.03 -10.27 -1.27
C GLY A 182 -2.99 -11.60 -2.01
N ASP A 183 -1.90 -12.35 -1.91
CA ASP A 183 -1.85 -13.74 -2.36
C ASP A 183 -2.84 -14.64 -1.61
N GLY A 184 -2.93 -14.55 -0.28
CA GLY A 184 -3.97 -15.27 0.48
C GLY A 184 -5.40 -14.89 0.08
N GLU A 185 -5.61 -13.63 -0.31
CA GLU A 185 -6.91 -13.16 -0.82
C GLU A 185 -7.29 -13.82 -2.14
N CYS A 186 -6.33 -14.20 -2.99
CA CYS A 186 -6.61 -14.97 -4.22
C CYS A 186 -7.18 -16.38 -3.95
N ASN A 187 -7.30 -16.83 -2.70
CA ASN A 187 -8.04 -18.05 -2.39
C ASN A 187 -9.57 -17.87 -2.46
N GLU A 188 -10.07 -16.63 -2.47
CA GLU A 188 -11.50 -16.34 -2.62
C GLU A 188 -11.98 -16.58 -4.07
N GLY A 189 -13.09 -17.31 -4.22
CA GLY A 189 -13.66 -17.61 -5.53
C GLY A 189 -14.06 -16.37 -6.33
N SER A 190 -14.52 -15.32 -5.64
CA SER A 190 -14.91 -14.04 -6.25
C SER A 190 -13.76 -13.31 -6.94
N VAL A 191 -12.51 -13.56 -6.53
CA VAL A 191 -11.32 -13.01 -7.22
C VAL A 191 -11.21 -13.61 -8.62
N TRP A 192 -11.43 -14.91 -8.75
CA TRP A 192 -11.39 -15.62 -10.03
C TRP A 192 -12.56 -15.25 -10.94
N GLU A 193 -13.74 -15.02 -10.38
CA GLU A 193 -14.88 -14.44 -11.11
C GLU A 193 -14.53 -13.05 -11.68
N ALA A 194 -13.88 -12.20 -10.89
CA ALA A 194 -13.43 -10.89 -11.34
C ALA A 194 -12.36 -10.98 -12.43
N PHE A 195 -11.38 -11.89 -12.31
CA PHE A 195 -10.40 -12.16 -13.36
C PHE A 195 -11.07 -12.62 -14.65
N MET A 196 -12.06 -13.52 -14.55
CA MET A 196 -12.80 -14.04 -15.70
C MET A 196 -13.56 -12.92 -16.41
N ALA A 197 -14.26 -12.07 -15.65
CA ALA A 197 -14.97 -10.92 -16.18
C ALA A 197 -14.01 -9.92 -16.84
N ALA A 198 -12.89 -9.57 -16.19
CA ALA A 198 -11.91 -8.64 -16.75
C ALA A 198 -11.34 -9.12 -18.08
N GLY A 199 -10.98 -10.41 -18.16
CA GLY A 199 -10.49 -11.06 -19.37
C GLY A 199 -11.55 -11.11 -20.47
N HIS A 200 -12.77 -11.56 -20.14
CA HIS A 200 -13.91 -11.61 -21.07
C HIS A 200 -14.19 -10.23 -21.68
N TYR A 201 -14.24 -9.21 -20.83
CA TYR A 201 -14.53 -7.85 -21.26
C TYR A 201 -13.31 -7.14 -21.83
N ARG A 202 -12.09 -7.70 -21.86
CA ARG A 202 -10.89 -7.05 -22.42
C ARG A 202 -10.56 -5.70 -21.75
N LEU A 203 -10.57 -5.65 -20.42
CA LEU A 203 -10.37 -4.42 -19.64
C LEU A 203 -8.88 -4.03 -19.54
N ASP A 204 -8.28 -3.56 -20.62
CA ASP A 204 -6.88 -3.09 -20.63
C ASP A 204 -6.63 -1.79 -19.85
N ASN A 205 -7.69 -1.16 -19.34
CA ASN A 205 -7.65 -0.08 -18.37
C ASN A 205 -7.68 -0.56 -16.90
N LEU A 206 -7.63 -1.87 -16.65
CA LEU A 206 -7.58 -2.48 -15.33
C LEU A 206 -6.27 -3.26 -15.13
N ILE A 207 -5.60 -2.96 -14.03
CA ILE A 207 -4.35 -3.61 -13.61
C ILE A 207 -4.57 -4.22 -12.23
N PHE A 208 -4.53 -5.55 -12.17
CA PHE A 208 -4.47 -6.28 -10.91
C PHE A 208 -3.02 -6.38 -10.44
N ILE A 209 -2.78 -6.18 -9.16
CA ILE A 209 -1.48 -6.30 -8.52
C ILE A 209 -1.61 -7.27 -7.35
N ILE A 210 -0.92 -8.40 -7.41
CA ILE A 210 -0.94 -9.42 -6.37
C ILE A 210 0.32 -9.25 -5.52
N ASP A 211 0.16 -8.81 -4.28
CA ASP A 211 1.20 -8.79 -3.26
C ASP A 211 1.53 -10.22 -2.84
N ASN A 212 2.48 -10.82 -3.55
CA ASN A 212 2.87 -12.23 -3.43
C ASN A 212 3.93 -12.40 -2.34
N ASN A 213 3.52 -12.13 -1.10
CA ASN A 213 4.36 -12.05 0.10
C ASN A 213 4.55 -13.40 0.83
N LYS A 214 3.90 -14.45 0.34
CA LYS A 214 3.98 -15.87 0.71
C LYS A 214 3.35 -16.25 2.04
N VAL A 215 2.71 -15.32 2.76
CA VAL A 215 2.23 -15.54 4.13
C VAL A 215 0.79 -15.03 4.32
N GLN A 216 -0.09 -15.90 4.81
CA GLN A 216 -1.48 -15.60 5.12
C GLN A 216 -1.67 -15.20 6.60
N ALA A 217 -2.89 -15.31 7.11
CA ALA A 217 -3.21 -14.97 8.49
C ALA A 217 -2.61 -15.95 9.50
N LYS A 218 -2.73 -17.27 9.24
CA LYS A 218 -2.33 -18.33 10.18
C LYS A 218 -1.17 -19.20 9.69
N GLY A 219 -0.66 -18.97 8.48
CA GLY A 219 0.34 -19.84 7.88
C GLY A 219 0.93 -19.31 6.58
N PHE A 220 1.62 -20.20 5.88
CA PHE A 220 2.24 -19.91 4.60
C PHE A 220 1.31 -20.34 3.46
N VAL A 221 1.25 -19.55 2.40
CA VAL A 221 0.36 -19.81 1.25
C VAL A 221 0.56 -21.22 0.68
N HIS A 222 1.81 -21.68 0.56
CA HIS A 222 2.12 -23.00 0.01
C HIS A 222 1.64 -24.17 0.88
N ALA A 223 1.50 -23.96 2.19
CA ALA A 223 1.06 -24.98 3.14
C ALA A 223 -0.46 -24.97 3.32
N ASP A 224 -1.06 -23.78 3.30
CA ASP A 224 -2.51 -23.61 3.55
C ASP A 224 -3.34 -23.87 2.28
N MET A 225 -3.05 -23.13 1.19
CA MET A 225 -3.76 -23.24 -0.09
C MET A 225 -2.92 -22.63 -1.22
N SER A 226 -2.11 -23.48 -1.87
CA SER A 226 -1.13 -23.04 -2.86
C SER A 226 -1.76 -22.41 -4.12
N LEU A 227 -1.22 -21.27 -4.54
CA LEU A 227 -1.61 -20.60 -5.78
C LEU A 227 -0.86 -21.08 -7.02
N GLU A 228 0.26 -21.79 -6.88
CA GLU A 228 1.11 -22.12 -8.03
C GLU A 228 0.47 -23.14 -8.99
N PRO A 229 0.77 -23.09 -10.30
CA PRO A 229 1.49 -22.01 -11.00
C PRO A 229 0.60 -20.77 -11.21
N LEU A 230 0.93 -19.64 -10.57
CA LEU A 230 0.04 -18.47 -10.56
C LEU A 230 -0.03 -17.75 -11.92
N ALA A 231 1.12 -17.58 -12.59
CA ALA A 231 1.18 -16.92 -13.90
C ALA A 231 0.33 -17.64 -14.96
N ASP A 232 0.38 -18.98 -14.98
CA ASP A 232 -0.39 -19.81 -15.91
C ASP A 232 -1.90 -19.71 -15.64
N LYS A 233 -2.30 -19.69 -14.35
CA LYS A 233 -3.69 -19.46 -13.97
C LYS A 233 -4.18 -18.08 -14.44
N LEU A 234 -3.41 -17.02 -14.22
CA LEU A 234 -3.78 -15.68 -14.69
C LEU A 234 -3.90 -15.61 -16.23
N ALA A 235 -2.96 -16.24 -16.94
CA ALA A 235 -3.00 -16.33 -18.40
C ALA A 235 -4.26 -17.09 -18.91
N ALA A 236 -4.64 -18.19 -18.25
CA ALA A 236 -5.84 -18.97 -18.57
C ALA A 236 -7.13 -18.16 -18.41
N PHE A 237 -7.15 -17.17 -17.51
CA PHE A 237 -8.26 -16.22 -17.35
C PHE A 237 -8.19 -15.03 -18.32
N ASN A 238 -7.38 -15.12 -19.38
CA ASN A 238 -7.16 -14.06 -20.37
C ASN A 238 -6.60 -12.76 -19.78
N LEU A 239 -5.85 -12.83 -18.68
CA LEU A 239 -5.05 -11.71 -18.18
C LEU A 239 -3.64 -11.77 -18.78
N GLN A 240 -2.96 -10.63 -18.91
CA GLN A 240 -1.55 -10.58 -19.26
C GLN A 240 -0.72 -10.65 -17.98
N PRO A 241 -0.08 -11.80 -17.67
CA PRO A 241 0.78 -11.87 -16.50
C PRO A 241 2.05 -11.05 -16.72
N TRP A 242 2.46 -10.35 -15.67
CA TRP A 242 3.74 -9.68 -15.51
C TRP A 242 4.32 -10.09 -14.17
N GLU A 243 5.64 -10.15 -14.07
CA GLU A 243 6.31 -10.51 -12.83
C GLU A 243 7.35 -9.45 -12.46
N VAL A 244 7.25 -8.96 -11.22
CA VAL A 244 8.33 -8.26 -10.54
C VAL A 244 8.96 -9.26 -9.59
N ARG A 245 10.22 -9.61 -9.83
CA ARG A 245 10.99 -10.58 -9.05
C ARG A 245 11.35 -10.04 -7.68
N ASN A 246 11.64 -8.74 -7.59
CA ASN A 246 11.88 -8.07 -6.32
C ASN A 246 10.95 -6.86 -6.15
N GLY A 247 9.79 -7.09 -5.53
CA GLY A 247 8.81 -6.05 -5.19
C GLY A 247 9.29 -5.05 -4.12
N HIS A 248 10.55 -5.13 -3.70
CA HIS A 248 11.23 -4.12 -2.88
C HIS A 248 12.34 -3.39 -3.65
N ASN A 249 12.42 -3.59 -4.97
CA ASN A 249 13.27 -2.81 -5.87
C ASN A 249 12.40 -1.79 -6.60
N VAL A 250 12.48 -0.54 -6.15
CA VAL A 250 11.73 0.58 -6.73
C VAL A 250 11.96 0.71 -8.24
N ALA A 251 13.22 0.56 -8.70
CA ALA A 251 13.55 0.69 -10.12
C ALA A 251 12.84 -0.38 -10.97
N GLU A 252 12.78 -1.62 -10.48
CA GLU A 252 12.11 -2.73 -11.17
C GLU A 252 10.60 -2.49 -11.31
N ILE A 253 9.96 -1.94 -10.28
CA ILE A 253 8.53 -1.59 -10.31
C ILE A 253 8.29 -0.41 -11.25
N VAL A 254 9.15 0.64 -11.21
CA VAL A 254 9.08 1.79 -12.11
C VAL A 254 9.21 1.36 -13.57
N ASP A 255 10.19 0.51 -13.88
CA ASP A 255 10.43 0.02 -15.25
C ASP A 255 9.26 -0.82 -15.77
N LEU A 256 8.63 -1.62 -14.90
CA LEU A 256 7.41 -2.33 -15.27
C LEU A 256 6.27 -1.35 -15.59
N PHE A 257 6.00 -0.33 -14.75
CA PHE A 257 4.92 0.62 -15.03
C PHE A 257 5.19 1.47 -16.27
N ASN A 258 6.44 1.82 -16.56
CA ASN A 258 6.84 2.42 -17.84
C ASN A 258 6.48 1.52 -19.03
N THR A 259 6.73 0.21 -18.92
CA THR A 259 6.34 -0.77 -19.94
C THR A 259 4.83 -0.88 -20.08
N LEU A 260 4.09 -0.95 -18.98
CA LEU A 260 2.63 -1.04 -18.98
C LEU A 260 1.96 0.19 -19.57
N HIS A 261 2.50 1.38 -19.31
CA HIS A 261 1.98 2.63 -19.86
C HIS A 261 2.00 2.63 -21.39
N THR A 262 3.05 2.06 -21.99
CA THR A 262 3.25 2.02 -23.45
C THR A 262 2.61 0.81 -24.13
N GLN A 263 2.15 -0.20 -23.39
CA GLN A 263 1.67 -1.49 -23.94
C GLN A 263 0.20 -1.81 -23.60
N ARG A 264 -0.73 -0.90 -23.93
CA ARG A 264 -2.17 -1.18 -23.85
C ARG A 264 -2.66 -1.89 -25.12
N ARG A 265 -2.96 -3.20 -25.02
CA ARG A 265 -3.28 -4.07 -26.17
C ARG A 265 -4.63 -4.79 -26.04
N GLY A 266 -5.62 -4.20 -25.39
CA GLY A 266 -6.95 -4.82 -25.24
C GLY A 266 -6.96 -6.06 -24.33
N LYS A 267 -5.98 -6.19 -23.43
CA LYS A 267 -5.92 -7.25 -22.42
C LYS A 267 -5.60 -6.63 -21.03
N PRO A 268 -6.38 -6.95 -19.97
CA PRO A 268 -6.05 -6.54 -18.60
C PRO A 268 -4.70 -7.09 -18.16
N SER A 269 -3.95 -6.33 -17.38
CA SER A 269 -2.66 -6.77 -16.82
C SER A 269 -2.84 -7.33 -15.42
N ALA A 270 -2.07 -8.36 -15.08
CA ALA A 270 -1.97 -8.91 -13.74
C ALA A 270 -0.50 -9.01 -13.34
N ILE A 271 -0.11 -8.25 -12.32
CA ILE A 271 1.26 -8.16 -11.83
C ILE A 271 1.41 -9.09 -10.63
N ILE A 272 2.31 -10.06 -10.73
CA ILE A 272 2.80 -10.84 -9.60
C ILE A 272 3.95 -10.06 -8.99
N LEU A 273 3.70 -9.39 -7.87
CA LEU A 273 4.69 -8.60 -7.14
C LEU A 273 5.29 -9.45 -6.03
N ASN A 274 6.48 -10.02 -6.25
CA ASN A 274 7.12 -10.86 -5.24
C ASN A 274 7.71 -10.01 -4.11
N THR A 275 7.14 -10.11 -2.92
CA THR A 275 7.50 -9.31 -1.75
C THR A 275 7.80 -10.20 -0.55
N ILE A 276 8.15 -9.57 0.57
CA ILE A 276 8.36 -10.16 1.88
C ILE A 276 7.34 -9.55 2.83
N LYS A 277 6.46 -10.38 3.40
CA LYS A 277 5.55 -9.93 4.46
C LYS A 277 6.36 -9.43 5.64
N GLY A 278 6.10 -8.21 6.11
CA GLY A 278 6.84 -7.59 7.21
C GLY A 278 8.20 -7.00 6.82
N LYS A 279 8.45 -6.73 5.53
CA LYS A 279 9.72 -6.21 5.02
C LYS A 279 10.27 -5.04 5.86
N GLY A 280 11.55 -5.14 6.24
CA GLY A 280 12.28 -4.07 6.92
C GLY A 280 12.41 -4.26 8.43
N ILE A 281 11.55 -5.07 9.05
CA ILE A 281 11.62 -5.40 10.48
C ILE A 281 11.86 -6.90 10.65
N ALA A 282 13.01 -7.29 11.23
CA ALA A 282 13.40 -8.70 11.35
C ALA A 282 12.32 -9.56 12.01
N ALA A 283 11.70 -9.05 13.09
CA ALA A 283 10.68 -9.79 13.84
C ALA A 283 9.42 -10.09 13.01
N CYS A 284 9.08 -9.22 12.05
CA CYS A 284 7.88 -9.33 11.22
C CYS A 284 8.10 -10.17 9.96
N GLN A 285 9.34 -10.25 9.46
CA GLN A 285 9.62 -10.87 8.18
C GLN A 285 9.26 -12.36 8.17
N HIS A 286 8.41 -12.76 7.21
CA HIS A 286 7.94 -14.14 7.05
C HIS A 286 7.26 -14.73 8.31
N ASN A 287 6.65 -13.88 9.14
CA ASN A 287 6.08 -14.30 10.42
C ASN A 287 4.55 -14.06 10.47
N PRO A 288 3.73 -15.13 10.40
CA PRO A 288 2.27 -15.01 10.51
C PRO A 288 1.79 -14.34 11.81
N ASN A 289 2.55 -14.43 12.91
CA ASN A 289 2.15 -13.85 14.20
C ASN A 289 2.05 -12.32 14.17
N TRP A 290 2.66 -11.68 13.17
CA TRP A 290 2.56 -10.24 12.91
C TRP A 290 1.52 -9.89 11.86
N HIS A 291 0.60 -10.81 11.53
CA HIS A 291 -0.51 -10.51 10.64
C HIS A 291 -1.49 -9.53 11.28
N THR A 292 -1.90 -9.74 12.53
CA THR A 292 -2.90 -8.94 13.29
C THR A 292 -2.33 -8.35 14.58
N SER A 293 -1.00 -8.20 14.67
CA SER A 293 -0.29 -7.68 15.84
C SER A 293 0.47 -6.40 15.49
N ALA A 294 0.60 -5.48 16.43
CA ALA A 294 1.43 -4.27 16.29
C ALA A 294 2.31 -4.10 17.54
N PRO A 295 3.38 -3.28 17.49
CA PRO A 295 4.09 -2.88 18.70
C PRO A 295 3.10 -2.28 19.71
N ARG A 296 3.10 -2.80 20.94
CA ARG A 296 2.16 -2.38 21.99
C ARG A 296 2.74 -1.33 22.95
N ASN A 297 4.01 -0.98 22.78
CA ASN A 297 4.69 0.00 23.63
C ASN A 297 5.70 0.83 22.83
N LYS A 298 6.08 1.95 23.42
CA LYS A 298 6.96 2.95 22.83
C LYS A 298 8.36 2.40 22.58
N GLU A 299 8.87 1.57 23.48
CA GLU A 299 10.22 1.00 23.41
C GLU A 299 10.37 0.08 22.20
N THR A 300 9.39 -0.80 21.97
CA THR A 300 9.38 -1.72 20.82
C THR A 300 9.24 -0.95 19.52
N ALA A 301 8.34 0.04 19.46
CA ALA A 301 8.18 0.87 18.28
C ALA A 301 9.43 1.69 17.97
N GLN A 302 10.08 2.27 19.00
CA GLN A 302 11.35 2.99 18.86
C GLN A 302 12.44 2.07 18.31
N ALA A 303 12.54 0.83 18.80
CA ALA A 303 13.50 -0.15 18.30
C ALA A 303 13.24 -0.50 16.83
N TRP A 304 11.98 -0.64 16.41
CA TRP A 304 11.62 -0.89 15.01
C TRP A 304 11.94 0.30 14.10
N LEU A 305 11.65 1.52 14.54
CA LEU A 305 11.98 2.75 13.80
C LEU A 305 13.49 2.89 13.60
N LEU A 306 14.29 2.59 14.63
CA LEU A 306 15.76 2.58 14.53
C LEU A 306 16.27 1.42 13.66
N GLU A 307 15.64 0.24 13.72
CA GLU A 307 15.98 -0.87 12.83
C GLU A 307 15.77 -0.50 11.35
N LEU A 308 14.61 0.10 11.01
CA LEU A 308 14.36 0.63 9.66
C LEU A 308 15.40 1.69 9.29
N TRP A 309 15.75 2.59 10.21
CA TRP A 309 16.73 3.62 9.93
C TRP A 309 18.12 3.02 9.63
N HIS A 310 18.59 2.07 10.43
CA HIS A 310 19.87 1.40 10.21
C HIS A 310 19.90 0.62 8.88
N ARG A 311 18.80 -0.03 8.49
CA ARG A 311 18.71 -0.82 7.26
C ARG A 311 18.57 0.04 6.01
N THR A 312 17.80 1.13 6.09
CA THR A 312 17.39 1.92 4.91
C THR A 312 17.50 3.42 5.12
N GLY A 313 17.01 3.97 6.23
CA GLY A 313 16.98 5.42 6.45
C GLY A 313 18.35 6.10 6.33
N ARG A 314 19.40 5.50 6.91
CA ARG A 314 20.78 6.03 6.88
C ARG A 314 21.32 6.18 5.46
N ARG A 315 21.12 5.18 4.59
CA ARG A 315 21.57 5.24 3.18
C ARG A 315 20.80 6.27 2.36
N LEU A 316 19.58 6.61 2.78
CA LEU A 316 18.71 7.59 2.14
C LEU A 316 18.96 9.03 2.63
N GLY A 317 19.89 9.21 3.58
CA GLY A 317 20.20 10.52 4.14
C GLY A 317 19.17 11.03 5.15
N ILE A 318 18.29 10.17 5.66
CA ILE A 318 17.32 10.54 6.69
C ILE A 318 18.07 10.80 8.01
N PRO A 319 17.87 11.95 8.67
CA PRO A 319 18.49 12.21 9.97
C PRO A 319 18.07 11.19 11.02
N GLU A 320 19.01 10.73 11.86
CA GLU A 320 18.69 9.82 12.98
C GLU A 320 17.73 10.48 14.00
N ALA A 321 17.69 11.81 14.05
CA ALA A 321 16.72 12.55 14.86
C ALA A 321 15.26 12.25 14.46
N PHE A 322 14.99 11.83 13.21
CA PHE A 322 13.64 11.51 12.75
C PHE A 322 13.03 10.29 13.46
N PRO A 323 13.61 9.07 13.38
CA PRO A 323 13.04 7.90 14.05
C PRO A 323 12.98 8.08 15.57
N LEU A 324 13.89 8.87 16.17
CA LEU A 324 13.84 9.22 17.59
C LEU A 324 12.64 10.13 17.90
N ALA A 325 12.48 11.23 17.18
CA ALA A 325 11.38 12.16 17.39
C ALA A 325 10.00 11.52 17.10
N LEU A 326 9.90 10.70 16.05
CA LEU A 326 8.66 9.99 15.72
C LEU A 326 8.31 8.96 16.80
N GLY A 327 9.29 8.22 17.31
CA GLY A 327 9.08 7.30 18.42
C GLY A 327 8.70 8.05 19.71
N GLU A 328 9.30 9.21 19.96
CA GLU A 328 8.96 10.08 21.08
C GLU A 328 7.50 10.58 21.04
N ALA A 329 6.98 10.86 19.85
CA ALA A 329 5.61 11.34 19.63
C ALA A 329 4.53 10.25 19.83
N ILE A 330 4.90 8.97 19.91
CA ILE A 330 3.94 7.88 20.10
C ILE A 330 3.21 8.06 21.43
N THR A 331 1.88 8.16 21.33
CA THR A 331 0.96 8.11 22.47
C THR A 331 0.14 6.84 22.33
N VAL A 332 0.44 5.83 23.14
CA VAL A 332 -0.33 4.59 23.17
C VAL A 332 -1.64 4.87 23.87
N VAL A 333 -2.75 4.79 23.13
CA VAL A 333 -4.08 4.92 23.72
C VAL A 333 -4.39 3.61 24.45
N PRO A 334 -4.60 3.61 25.78
CA PRO A 334 -5.03 2.41 26.48
C PRO A 334 -6.36 1.93 25.90
N PRO A 335 -6.63 0.61 25.85
CA PRO A 335 -7.96 0.13 25.52
C PRO A 335 -9.01 0.83 26.39
N LEU A 336 -10.09 1.30 25.78
CA LEU A 336 -11.27 1.83 26.48
C LEU A 336 -11.97 0.68 27.22
N HIS A 337 -11.38 0.20 28.31
CA HIS A 337 -12.00 -0.75 29.22
C HIS A 337 -11.72 -0.31 30.65
N ASP A 338 -12.79 -0.06 31.40
CA ASP A 338 -12.75 0.32 32.82
C ASP A 338 -12.22 -0.79 33.75
N ASN A 339 -11.75 -1.94 33.21
CA ASN A 339 -11.09 -2.98 34.01
C ASN A 339 -10.20 -3.92 33.15
N PRO A 340 -8.87 -3.75 33.13
CA PRO A 340 -7.96 -4.63 32.39
C PRO A 340 -7.89 -6.07 32.93
N ASP A 341 -8.36 -6.33 34.16
CA ASP A 341 -8.33 -7.67 34.78
C ASP A 341 -9.45 -8.62 34.28
N GLU A 342 -10.41 -8.13 33.49
CA GLU A 342 -11.54 -8.94 32.97
C GLU A 342 -11.32 -9.46 31.55
N ILE A 343 -10.25 -9.04 30.87
CA ILE A 343 -9.96 -9.51 29.51
C ILE A 343 -9.16 -10.81 29.58
N VAL A 344 -9.88 -11.92 29.71
CA VAL A 344 -9.31 -13.24 29.46
C VAL A 344 -9.01 -13.32 27.96
N GLU A 345 -7.73 -13.18 27.61
CA GLU A 345 -7.21 -13.27 26.25
C GLU A 345 -7.73 -14.57 25.58
N LYS A 346 -8.75 -14.44 24.73
CA LYS A 346 -9.12 -15.44 23.73
C LYS A 346 -8.69 -14.90 22.37
N GLN A 347 -7.40 -14.93 22.10
CA GLN A 347 -6.95 -14.90 20.70
C GLN A 347 -7.45 -16.17 20.01
N ALA A 348 -8.13 -16.02 18.87
CA ALA A 348 -8.69 -17.09 18.04
C ALA A 348 -8.10 -17.06 16.63
#